data_AF-A0A919F299-F1
#
_entry.id   AF-A0A919F299-F1
#
_cell.length_a   1.000
_cell.length_b   1.000
_cell.length_c   1.000
_cell.angle_alpha   90.00
_cell.angle_beta   90.00
_cell.angle_gamma   90.00
#
_symmetry.space_group_name_H-M   'P 1'
#
loop_
_entity.id
_entity.type
_entity.pdbx_description
1 polymer ?
#
loop_
_entity_poly.entity_id
_entity_poly.type
_entity_poly.pdbx_seq_one_letter_code
_entity_poly.pdbx_strand_id
1 'polypeptide(L)'
;MGQGRGWEGAVLKLLRAKDFVLTVLDAQDVTPHYRRLRVSDGGLLAATGVHPTMWVRLWFSADGRPHQRAYTLVDPDPVTGTFALEFALHAGTASDWARAARPGDTVEATVQGTGFQPPDPAPSHVVAIGDPASLPAMNSLLGALGTAPATVWFEGEPAGLPYRTEPGRHEIRAVPRQDAGGHLVARVRAELPAVLAGTPQPYVWIACDTATTRTLAAYVRKDLGVPKQRVHALGYWRAE
;
A
#
# COMPACT_ATOMS: atom_id res chain seq x y z
N MET A 1 35.16 12.45 22.51
CA MET A 1 34.82 13.78 21.95
C MET A 1 34.57 13.59 20.46
N GLY A 2 33.50 14.00 19.79
CA GLY A 2 32.16 14.46 20.19
C GLY A 2 31.13 13.60 19.41
N GLN A 3 29.99 13.24 20.01
CA GLN A 3 28.79 14.07 20.17
C GLN A 3 28.04 14.24 18.85
N GLY A 4 27.01 13.40 18.68
CA GLY A 4 26.07 13.43 17.55
C GLY A 4 25.00 12.33 17.58
N ARG A 5 24.67 11.77 18.77
CA ARG A 5 23.71 10.65 18.92
C ARG A 5 22.63 10.89 19.98
N GLY A 6 22.42 12.15 20.39
CA GLY A 6 21.50 12.49 21.47
C GLY A 6 20.09 12.82 21.00
N TRP A 7 19.96 13.72 20.02
CA TRP A 7 18.68 14.35 19.72
C TRP A 7 17.77 13.49 18.85
N GLU A 8 18.26 12.91 17.76
CA GLU A 8 17.42 12.06 16.88
C GLU A 8 16.98 10.77 17.59
N GLY A 9 17.88 10.12 18.35
CA GLY A 9 17.55 8.92 19.12
C GLY A 9 16.63 9.18 20.32
N ALA A 10 16.75 10.34 20.97
CA ALA A 10 15.84 10.75 22.03
C ALA A 10 14.48 11.20 21.48
N VAL A 11 14.45 11.90 20.35
CA VAL A 11 13.21 12.29 19.65
C VAL A 11 12.49 11.04 19.12
N LEU A 12 13.20 10.04 18.58
CA LEU A 12 12.59 8.75 18.22
C LEU A 12 12.05 7.99 19.45
N LYS A 13 12.73 8.05 20.61
CA LYS A 13 12.22 7.47 21.88
C LYS A 13 11.02 8.23 22.45
N LEU A 14 10.98 9.56 22.30
CA LEU A 14 9.89 10.42 22.77
C LEU A 14 8.66 10.36 21.84
N LEU A 15 8.89 10.10 20.55
CA LEU A 15 7.88 9.88 19.51
C LEU A 15 7.43 8.42 19.40
N ARG A 16 7.68 7.58 20.42
CA ARG A 16 7.12 6.22 20.51
C ARG A 16 5.60 6.27 20.63
N ALA A 17 4.95 6.58 19.51
CA ALA A 17 3.75 5.91 19.07
C ALA A 17 3.92 4.43 19.43
N LYS A 18 2.91 3.85 20.09
CA LYS A 18 2.97 2.52 20.70
C LYS A 18 3.70 1.56 19.77
N ASP A 19 4.87 1.09 20.20
CA ASP A 19 5.60 0.03 19.51
C ASP A 19 4.88 -1.28 19.85
N PHE A 20 4.58 -2.07 18.82
CA PHE A 20 3.94 -3.37 18.93
C PHE A 20 4.91 -4.44 18.44
N VAL A 21 4.75 -5.66 18.93
CA VAL A 21 5.46 -6.82 18.41
C VAL A 21 4.45 -7.69 17.69
N LEU A 22 4.65 -7.86 16.38
CA LEU A 22 3.86 -8.78 15.58
C LEU A 22 4.52 -10.15 15.61
N THR A 23 3.74 -11.21 15.80
CA THR A 23 4.24 -12.59 15.76
C THR A 23 3.64 -13.32 14.58
N VAL A 24 4.47 -13.93 13.75
CA VAL A 24 4.03 -14.73 12.60
C VAL A 24 3.27 -15.95 13.11
N LEU A 25 2.06 -16.14 12.62
CA LEU A 25 1.18 -17.27 12.90
C LEU A 25 1.21 -18.28 11.75
N ASP A 26 1.31 -17.79 10.51
CA ASP A 26 1.31 -18.59 9.30
C ASP A 26 2.05 -17.88 8.16
N ALA A 27 2.58 -18.66 7.21
CA ALA A 27 3.32 -18.15 6.06
C ALA A 27 2.91 -18.88 4.77
N GLN A 28 2.51 -18.12 3.76
CA GLN A 28 2.02 -18.63 2.48
C GLN A 28 2.75 -17.95 1.32
N ASP A 29 3.34 -18.73 0.42
CA ASP A 29 3.78 -18.24 -0.89
C ASP A 29 2.55 -18.21 -1.82
N VAL A 30 2.02 -17.02 -2.10
CA VAL A 30 0.84 -16.81 -2.96
C VAL A 30 1.24 -16.95 -4.43
N THR A 31 2.39 -16.38 -4.77
CA THR A 31 3.11 -16.62 -6.02
C THR A 31 4.61 -16.69 -5.71
N PRO A 32 5.49 -17.09 -6.65
CA PRO A 32 6.94 -17.05 -6.43
C PRO A 32 7.50 -15.66 -6.05
N HIS A 33 6.77 -14.60 -6.36
CA HIS A 33 7.16 -13.21 -6.10
C HIS A 33 6.21 -12.48 -5.14
N TYR A 34 5.32 -13.21 -4.46
CA TYR A 34 4.32 -12.61 -3.59
C TYR A 34 4.03 -13.51 -2.40
N ARG A 35 4.32 -13.03 -1.19
CA ARG A 35 4.21 -13.83 0.04
C ARG A 35 3.28 -13.17 1.04
N ARG A 36 2.42 -13.96 1.67
CA ARG A 36 1.52 -13.54 2.73
C ARG A 36 1.97 -14.12 4.07
N LEU A 37 2.04 -13.29 5.10
CA LEU A 37 2.27 -13.71 6.47
C LEU A 37 1.07 -13.32 7.31
N ARG A 38 0.40 -14.28 7.95
CA ARG A 38 -0.59 -13.98 8.98
C ARG A 38 0.13 -13.73 10.29
N VAL A 39 -0.25 -12.69 11.02
CA VAL A 39 0.39 -12.28 12.27
C VAL A 39 -0.64 -12.04 13.37
N SER A 40 -0.25 -12.26 14.63
CA SER A 40 -0.89 -11.63 15.78
C SER A 40 -0.35 -10.21 15.93
N ASP A 41 -1.19 -9.31 16.44
CA ASP A 41 -0.99 -7.86 16.36
C ASP A 41 -0.30 -7.24 17.58
N GLY A 42 -0.09 -8.00 18.65
CA GLY A 42 0.47 -7.49 19.91
C GLY A 42 -0.41 -6.43 20.60
N GLY A 43 -1.72 -6.42 20.34
CA GLY A 43 -2.66 -5.41 20.85
C GLY A 43 -2.78 -4.15 19.99
N LEU A 44 -2.18 -4.13 18.80
CA LEU A 44 -2.18 -3.00 17.87
C LEU A 44 -3.59 -2.55 17.50
N LEU A 45 -4.43 -3.47 17.01
CA LEU A 45 -5.77 -3.14 16.50
C LEU A 45 -6.68 -2.62 17.61
N ALA A 46 -6.58 -3.18 18.82
CA ALA A 46 -7.31 -2.70 19.99
C ALA A 46 -6.89 -1.26 20.38
N ALA A 47 -5.63 -0.90 20.17
CA ALA A 47 -5.10 0.40 20.54
C ALA A 47 -5.37 1.50 19.49
N THR A 48 -5.55 1.13 18.21
CA THR A 48 -5.61 2.10 17.11
C THR A 48 -6.89 2.07 16.29
N GLY A 49 -7.71 1.02 16.43
CA GLY A 49 -8.82 0.75 15.52
C GLY A 49 -8.33 0.32 14.13
N VAL A 50 -9.27 0.25 13.18
CA VAL A 50 -9.04 -0.19 11.80
C VAL A 50 -9.63 0.79 10.80
N HIS A 51 -8.98 0.94 9.65
CA HIS A 51 -9.53 1.70 8.53
C HIS A 51 -8.99 1.16 7.19
N PRO A 52 -9.64 1.47 6.06
CA PRO A 52 -9.15 1.10 4.74
C PRO A 52 -7.75 1.66 4.49
N THR A 53 -6.92 0.95 3.73
CA THR A 53 -5.52 1.33 3.38
C THR A 53 -4.59 1.51 4.59
N MET A 54 -5.00 1.08 5.79
CA MET A 54 -4.19 1.16 7.01
C MET A 54 -2.88 0.40 6.84
N TRP A 55 -1.80 0.99 7.32
CA TRP A 55 -0.47 0.42 7.21
C TRP A 55 0.32 0.56 8.51
N VAL A 56 1.34 -0.27 8.66
CA VAL A 56 2.28 -0.24 9.79
C VAL A 56 3.68 -0.11 9.26
N ARG A 57 4.54 0.50 10.06
CA ARG A 57 5.98 0.55 9.82
C ARG A 57 6.62 -0.62 10.53
N LEU A 58 7.17 -1.55 9.76
CA LEU A 58 7.92 -2.70 10.27
C LEU A 58 9.40 -2.36 10.37
N TRP A 59 10.05 -2.81 11.43
CA TRP A 59 11.47 -2.61 11.69
C TRP A 59 12.24 -3.91 11.55
N PHE A 60 13.19 -3.90 10.63
CA PHE A 60 14.13 -4.98 10.33
C PHE A 60 15.55 -4.57 10.73
N SER A 61 16.45 -5.54 10.79
CA SER A 61 17.89 -5.32 10.96
C SER A 61 18.62 -5.60 9.65
N ALA A 62 19.36 -4.61 9.14
CA ALA A 62 20.26 -4.74 8.00
C ALA A 62 21.68 -4.42 8.46
N ASP A 63 22.57 -5.41 8.48
CA ASP A 63 23.96 -5.25 8.96
C ASP A 63 24.08 -4.58 10.34
N GLY A 64 23.17 -4.94 11.26
CA GLY A 64 23.10 -4.37 12.61
C GLY A 64 22.56 -2.93 12.68
N ARG A 65 22.04 -2.39 11.58
CA ARG A 65 21.39 -1.07 11.52
C ARG A 65 19.87 -1.21 11.33
N PRO A 66 19.07 -0.31 11.93
CA PRO A 66 17.62 -0.34 11.77
C PRO A 66 17.24 -0.04 10.31
N HIS A 67 16.38 -0.88 9.76
CA HIS A 67 15.86 -0.79 8.41
C HIS A 67 14.34 -0.90 8.45
N GLN A 68 13.63 0.13 8.01
CA GLN A 68 12.18 0.21 8.15
C GLN A 68 11.44 0.15 6.81
N ARG A 69 10.28 -0.50 6.75
CA ARG A 69 9.38 -0.48 5.59
C ARG A 69 7.92 -0.41 6.02
N ALA A 70 7.09 0.26 5.23
CA ALA A 70 5.66 0.33 5.47
C ALA A 70 4.96 -0.86 4.79
N TYR A 71 4.00 -1.48 5.46
CA TYR A 71 3.17 -2.55 4.93
C TYR A 71 1.71 -2.31 5.29
N THR A 72 0.83 -2.54 4.31
CA THR A 72 -0.61 -2.42 4.51
C THR A 72 -1.14 -3.64 5.26
N LEU A 73 -2.10 -3.44 6.16
CA LEU A 73 -2.83 -4.49 6.84
C LEU A 73 -3.83 -5.14 5.87
N VAL A 74 -3.83 -6.47 5.82
CA VAL A 74 -4.82 -7.28 5.09
C VAL A 74 -5.71 -7.97 6.11
N ASP A 75 -7.02 -7.83 5.96
CA ASP A 75 -8.05 -8.42 6.86
C ASP A 75 -7.79 -8.22 8.35
N PRO A 76 -7.63 -6.97 8.82
CA PRO A 76 -7.47 -6.76 10.25
C PRO A 76 -8.75 -7.15 10.99
N ASP A 77 -8.60 -8.06 11.95
CA ASP A 77 -9.65 -8.55 12.83
C ASP A 77 -9.36 -8.12 14.28
N PRO A 78 -10.03 -7.05 14.77
CA PRO A 78 -9.87 -6.58 16.14
C PRO A 78 -10.34 -7.58 17.20
N VAL A 79 -11.19 -8.56 16.86
CA VAL A 79 -11.70 -9.55 17.82
C VAL A 79 -10.60 -10.56 18.15
N THR A 80 -9.90 -11.05 17.13
CA THR A 80 -8.81 -12.02 17.31
C THR A 80 -7.44 -11.37 17.50
N GLY A 81 -7.31 -10.07 17.21
CA GLY A 81 -6.01 -9.38 17.23
C GLY A 81 -5.09 -9.94 16.14
N THR A 82 -5.63 -10.25 14.96
CA THR A 82 -4.86 -10.81 13.85
C THR A 82 -5.08 -10.04 12.56
N PHE A 83 -4.07 -10.06 11.70
CA PHE A 83 -4.15 -9.55 10.33
C PHE A 83 -3.09 -10.26 9.47
N ALA A 84 -3.05 -9.96 8.18
CA ALA A 84 -2.00 -10.42 7.29
C ALA A 84 -1.17 -9.26 6.72
N LEU A 85 0.08 -9.56 6.42
CA LEU A 85 1.02 -8.71 5.70
C LEU A 85 1.33 -9.39 4.38
N GLU A 86 1.34 -8.62 3.29
CA GLU A 86 1.70 -9.13 1.97
C GLU A 86 2.96 -8.45 1.44
N PHE A 87 3.88 -9.25 0.95
CA PHE A 87 5.20 -8.85 0.49
C PHE A 87 5.31 -9.13 -1.00
N ALA A 88 5.31 -8.07 -1.81
CA ALA A 88 5.84 -8.13 -3.17
C ALA A 88 7.36 -8.34 -3.07
N LEU A 89 7.82 -9.55 -3.37
CA LEU A 89 9.19 -9.97 -3.11
C LEU A 89 10.15 -9.38 -4.16
N HIS A 90 11.19 -8.71 -3.67
CA HIS A 90 12.29 -8.16 -4.46
C HIS A 90 13.62 -8.37 -3.73
N ALA A 91 14.72 -7.80 -4.21
CA ALA A 91 15.99 -7.83 -3.47
C ALA A 91 15.94 -6.86 -2.28
N GLY A 92 16.37 -7.29 -1.08
CA GLY A 92 16.54 -6.41 0.07
C GLY A 92 15.92 -6.92 1.37
N THR A 93 16.34 -6.31 2.47
CA THR A 93 16.18 -6.80 3.85
C THR A 93 14.77 -7.26 4.22
N ALA A 94 13.73 -6.49 3.84
CA ALA A 94 12.36 -6.84 4.21
C ALA A 94 11.85 -8.07 3.43
N SER A 95 12.22 -8.20 2.15
CA SER A 95 11.89 -9.38 1.35
C SER A 95 12.69 -10.60 1.81
N ASP A 96 13.96 -10.43 2.18
CA ASP A 96 14.81 -11.51 2.70
C ASP A 96 14.28 -12.05 4.03
N TRP A 97 13.90 -11.15 4.94
CA TRP A 97 13.21 -11.52 6.17
C TRP A 97 11.90 -12.26 5.88
N ALA A 98 11.06 -11.75 4.97
CA ALA A 98 9.79 -12.38 4.65
C ALA A 98 9.95 -13.80 4.09
N ARG A 99 10.94 -14.03 3.21
CA ARG A 99 11.27 -15.37 2.68
C ARG A 99 11.68 -16.34 3.79
N ALA A 100 12.41 -15.86 4.78
CA ALA A 100 12.89 -16.64 5.90
C ALA A 100 11.83 -16.85 7.00
N ALA A 101 10.86 -15.94 7.12
CA ALA A 101 9.88 -15.92 8.21
C ALA A 101 9.07 -17.21 8.32
N ARG A 102 8.95 -17.73 9.55
CA ARG A 102 8.18 -18.93 9.95
C ARG A 102 7.29 -18.61 11.15
N PRO A 103 6.25 -19.42 11.42
CA PRO A 103 5.45 -19.27 12.64
C PRO A 103 6.33 -19.18 13.89
N GLY A 104 6.06 -18.19 14.75
CA GLY A 104 6.85 -17.86 15.94
C GLY A 104 7.86 -16.73 15.75
N ASP A 105 8.28 -16.43 14.52
CA ASP A 105 9.15 -15.27 14.26
C ASP A 105 8.43 -13.96 14.58
N THR A 106 9.19 -12.95 14.99
CA THR A 106 8.66 -11.65 15.41
C THR A 106 9.24 -10.49 14.62
N VAL A 107 8.47 -9.41 14.52
CA VAL A 107 8.90 -8.13 13.94
C VAL A 107 8.29 -6.97 14.72
N GLU A 108 9.09 -5.95 15.01
CA GLU A 108 8.61 -4.73 15.65
C GLU A 108 7.80 -3.89 14.64
N ALA A 109 6.69 -3.33 15.10
CA ALA A 109 5.80 -2.51 14.29
C ALA A 109 5.43 -1.21 15.02
N THR A 110 5.36 -0.12 14.26
CA THR A 110 4.88 1.18 14.76
C THR A 110 3.75 1.69 13.87
N VAL A 111 2.66 2.16 14.49
CA VAL A 111 1.57 2.86 13.80
C VAL A 111 1.82 4.36 13.85
N GLN A 112 2.07 5.00 12.70
CA GLN A 112 2.27 6.44 12.62
C GLN A 112 1.62 7.03 11.37
N GLY A 113 0.76 8.03 11.54
CA GLY A 113 0.27 8.87 10.44
C GLY A 113 -0.66 8.15 9.45
N THR A 114 -1.36 7.10 9.88
CA THR A 114 -2.33 6.37 9.05
C THR A 114 -3.71 6.96 9.26
N GLY A 115 -4.51 7.03 8.19
CA GLY A 115 -5.90 7.44 8.27
C GLY A 115 -6.59 7.23 6.93
N PHE A 116 -7.91 7.14 6.97
CA PHE A 116 -8.73 7.09 5.77
C PHE A 116 -9.94 7.99 5.95
N GLN A 117 -10.08 8.93 5.02
CA GLN A 117 -11.28 9.73 4.90
C GLN A 117 -11.95 9.32 3.60
N PRO A 118 -13.15 8.71 3.66
CA PRO A 118 -13.92 8.42 2.46
C PRO A 118 -14.13 9.72 1.65
N PRO A 119 -14.02 9.66 0.32
CA PRO A 119 -14.35 10.81 -0.51
C PRO A 119 -15.82 11.20 -0.35
N ASP A 120 -16.06 12.49 -0.13
CA ASP A 120 -17.38 13.10 -0.05
C ASP A 120 -17.50 14.18 -1.14
N PRO A 121 -18.51 14.13 -2.03
CA PRO A 121 -19.54 13.08 -2.15
C PRO A 121 -18.97 11.72 -2.53
N ALA A 122 -19.74 10.65 -2.29
CA ALA A 122 -19.37 9.30 -2.71
C ALA A 122 -18.97 9.27 -4.21
N PRO A 123 -17.96 8.48 -4.59
CA PRO A 123 -17.43 8.50 -5.94
C PRO A 123 -18.39 7.85 -6.92
N SER A 124 -18.63 8.52 -8.05
CA SER A 124 -19.37 7.91 -9.17
C SER A 124 -18.53 6.87 -9.92
N HIS A 125 -17.20 6.98 -9.83
CA HIS A 125 -16.24 6.00 -10.35
C HIS A 125 -14.91 6.13 -9.60
N VAL A 126 -14.26 5.00 -9.35
CA VAL A 126 -12.92 4.92 -8.76
C VAL A 126 -11.90 4.65 -9.86
N VAL A 127 -10.86 5.45 -9.92
CA VAL A 127 -9.67 5.17 -10.74
C VAL A 127 -8.56 4.76 -9.80
N ALA A 128 -8.13 3.51 -9.86
CA ALA A 128 -6.98 3.04 -9.09
C ALA A 128 -5.79 2.79 -10.02
N ILE A 129 -4.61 3.26 -9.64
CA ILE A 129 -3.37 3.02 -10.37
C ILE A 129 -2.36 2.50 -9.37
N GLY A 130 -1.87 1.28 -9.59
CA GLY A 130 -1.03 0.59 -8.62
C GLY A 130 -0.19 -0.52 -9.21
N ASP A 131 0.59 -1.15 -8.35
CA ASP A 131 1.46 -2.29 -8.62
C ASP A 131 1.31 -3.33 -7.48
N PRO A 132 2.03 -4.47 -7.50
CA PRO A 132 1.94 -5.49 -6.45
C PRO A 132 2.18 -4.96 -5.03
N ALA A 133 3.03 -3.95 -4.82
CA ALA A 133 3.29 -3.41 -3.48
C ALA A 133 2.06 -2.69 -2.91
N SER A 134 1.19 -2.19 -3.78
CA SER A 134 -0.01 -1.42 -3.44
C SER A 134 -1.30 -2.25 -3.40
N LEU A 135 -1.26 -3.49 -3.90
CA LEU A 135 -2.42 -4.39 -4.02
C LEU A 135 -3.22 -4.56 -2.71
N PRO A 136 -2.60 -4.75 -1.53
CA PRO A 136 -3.34 -4.82 -0.27
C PRO A 136 -4.21 -3.59 0.00
N ALA A 137 -3.65 -2.41 -0.23
CA ALA A 137 -4.34 -1.15 0.01
C ALA A 137 -5.47 -0.96 -1.01
N MET A 138 -5.20 -1.24 -2.28
CA MET A 138 -6.20 -1.20 -3.34
C MET A 138 -7.39 -2.12 -3.04
N ASN A 139 -7.14 -3.36 -2.61
CA ASN A 139 -8.19 -4.29 -2.21
C ASN A 139 -9.06 -3.74 -1.07
N SER A 140 -8.44 -3.20 -0.02
CA SER A 140 -9.17 -2.60 1.10
C SER A 140 -9.94 -1.33 0.70
N LEU A 141 -9.40 -0.54 -0.23
CA LEU A 141 -10.03 0.67 -0.77
C LEU A 141 -11.29 0.30 -1.56
N LEU A 142 -11.19 -0.64 -2.49
CA LEU A 142 -12.32 -1.09 -3.30
C LEU A 142 -13.43 -1.68 -2.41
N GLY A 143 -13.05 -2.48 -1.40
CA GLY A 143 -14.02 -2.99 -0.41
C GLY A 143 -14.74 -1.87 0.36
N ALA A 144 -14.04 -0.79 0.70
CA ALA A 144 -14.62 0.33 1.45
C ALA A 144 -15.51 1.25 0.59
N LEU A 145 -15.23 1.35 -0.71
CA LEU A 145 -16.01 2.16 -1.66
C LEU A 145 -17.15 1.38 -2.32
N GLY A 146 -17.18 0.05 -2.12
CA GLY A 146 -18.34 -0.83 -2.26
C GLY A 146 -19.00 -0.81 -3.63
N THR A 147 -19.97 0.09 -3.82
CA THR A 147 -20.86 0.13 -4.98
C THR A 147 -20.30 0.93 -6.16
N ALA A 148 -19.24 1.72 -5.97
CA ALA A 148 -18.67 2.50 -7.03
C ALA A 148 -17.99 1.59 -8.09
N PRO A 149 -18.26 1.76 -9.39
CA PRO A 149 -17.47 1.11 -10.43
C PRO A 149 -16.02 1.55 -10.36
N ALA A 150 -15.11 0.70 -10.83
CA ALA A 150 -13.68 1.01 -10.80
C ALA A 150 -12.96 0.64 -12.10
N THR A 151 -12.03 1.50 -12.52
CA THR A 151 -11.02 1.16 -13.53
C THR A 151 -9.66 1.14 -12.86
N VAL A 152 -8.98 0.00 -12.96
CA VAL A 152 -7.69 -0.25 -12.33
C VAL A 152 -6.63 -0.35 -13.41
N TRP A 153 -5.64 0.55 -13.41
CA TRP A 153 -4.39 0.30 -14.14
C TRP A 153 -3.41 -0.36 -13.17
N PHE A 154 -3.11 -1.63 -13.42
CA PHE A 154 -2.19 -2.39 -12.58
C PHE A 154 -0.90 -2.69 -13.32
N GLU A 155 0.22 -2.21 -12.78
CA GLU A 155 1.53 -2.44 -13.36
C GLU A 155 2.11 -3.78 -12.88
N GLY A 156 2.16 -4.76 -13.77
CA GLY A 156 2.61 -6.12 -13.48
C GLY A 156 1.64 -7.19 -14.00
N GLU A 157 1.96 -8.44 -13.69
CA GLU A 157 1.12 -9.59 -14.04
C GLU A 157 0.09 -9.84 -12.94
N PRO A 158 -1.22 -9.70 -13.21
CA PRO A 158 -2.25 -9.96 -12.21
C PRO A 158 -2.44 -11.46 -11.88
N ALA A 159 -2.05 -12.38 -12.77
CA ALA A 159 -2.29 -13.81 -12.58
C ALA A 159 -1.75 -14.34 -11.24
N GLY A 160 -2.61 -15.01 -10.47
CA GLY A 160 -2.27 -15.62 -9.18
C GLY A 160 -2.23 -14.66 -7.99
N LEU A 161 -2.29 -13.35 -8.21
CA LEU A 161 -2.36 -12.38 -7.11
C LEU A 161 -3.77 -12.31 -6.50
N PRO A 162 -3.89 -12.01 -5.19
CA PRO A 162 -5.16 -12.09 -4.45
C PRO A 162 -6.03 -10.84 -4.68
N TYR A 163 -6.45 -10.58 -5.92
CA TYR A 163 -7.37 -9.50 -6.23
C TYR A 163 -8.74 -9.69 -5.59
N ARG A 164 -9.30 -8.61 -5.07
CA ARG A 164 -10.68 -8.56 -4.55
C ARG A 164 -11.56 -7.68 -5.42
N THR A 165 -11.49 -7.92 -6.72
CA THR A 165 -12.29 -7.23 -7.71
C THR A 165 -13.57 -7.99 -8.01
N GLU A 166 -14.65 -7.26 -8.28
CA GLU A 166 -15.93 -7.84 -8.70
C GLU A 166 -16.06 -7.71 -10.23
N PRO A 167 -16.05 -8.84 -10.98
CA PRO A 167 -16.26 -8.80 -12.43
C PRO A 167 -17.55 -8.06 -12.80
N GLY A 168 -17.50 -7.23 -13.83
CA GLY A 168 -18.62 -6.39 -14.26
C GLY A 168 -18.76 -5.06 -13.51
N ARG A 169 -18.16 -4.92 -12.31
CA ARG A 169 -18.05 -3.63 -11.59
C ARG A 169 -16.65 -3.04 -11.69
N HIS A 170 -15.63 -3.89 -11.62
CA HIS A 170 -14.23 -3.47 -11.67
C HIS A 170 -13.57 -3.97 -12.96
N GLU A 171 -12.96 -3.04 -13.70
CA GLU A 171 -12.19 -3.31 -14.90
C GLU A 171 -10.69 -3.26 -14.55
N ILE A 172 -9.97 -4.37 -14.71
CA ILE A 172 -8.51 -4.41 -14.53
C ILE A 172 -7.83 -4.30 -15.89
N ARG A 173 -6.99 -3.29 -16.03
CA ARG A 173 -6.09 -3.05 -17.16
C ARG A 173 -4.67 -3.35 -16.70
N ALA A 174 -4.23 -4.58 -16.93
CA ALA A 174 -2.85 -4.96 -16.66
C ALA A 174 -1.89 -4.27 -17.63
N VAL A 175 -0.78 -3.75 -17.10
CA VAL A 175 0.24 -3.02 -17.85
C VAL A 175 1.60 -3.61 -17.50
N PRO A 176 2.38 -4.15 -18.45
CA PRO A 176 3.73 -4.61 -18.16
C PRO A 176 4.62 -3.48 -17.65
N ARG A 177 5.44 -3.74 -16.63
CA ARG A 177 6.43 -2.76 -16.17
C ARG A 177 7.54 -2.63 -17.21
N GLN A 178 7.62 -1.46 -17.83
CA GLN A 178 8.60 -1.10 -18.86
C GLN A 178 9.03 0.36 -18.68
N ASP A 179 10.22 0.70 -19.16
CA ASP A 179 10.77 2.06 -19.14
C ASP A 179 10.72 2.72 -17.74
N ALA A 180 11.03 1.93 -16.71
CA ALA A 180 10.98 2.35 -15.31
C ALA A 180 9.65 3.01 -14.89
N GLY A 181 8.52 2.52 -15.43
CA GLY A 181 7.18 3.07 -15.18
C GLY A 181 6.65 3.97 -16.31
N GLY A 182 7.49 4.30 -17.30
CA GLY A 182 7.13 5.13 -18.44
C GLY A 182 5.97 4.56 -19.26
N HIS A 183 5.90 3.23 -19.41
CA HIS A 183 4.81 2.59 -20.14
C HIS A 183 3.46 2.74 -19.42
N LEU A 184 3.42 2.55 -18.09
CA LEU A 184 2.23 2.82 -17.28
C LEU A 184 1.78 4.27 -17.42
N VAL A 185 2.72 5.22 -17.33
CA VAL A 185 2.43 6.65 -17.50
C VAL A 185 1.81 6.93 -18.87
N ALA A 186 2.38 6.37 -19.94
CA ALA A 186 1.88 6.56 -21.30
C ALA A 186 0.47 5.99 -21.49
N ARG A 187 0.21 4.77 -20.99
CA ARG A 187 -1.10 4.12 -21.07
C ARG A 187 -2.17 4.90 -20.31
N VAL A 188 -1.89 5.29 -19.07
CA VAL A 188 -2.82 6.11 -18.27
C VAL A 188 -3.09 7.45 -18.96
N ARG A 189 -2.07 8.13 -19.49
CA ARG A 189 -2.25 9.40 -20.20
C ARG A 189 -3.16 9.27 -21.42
N ALA A 190 -3.01 8.18 -22.19
CA ALA A 190 -3.81 7.94 -23.38
C ALA A 190 -5.28 7.62 -23.06
N GLU A 191 -5.55 6.90 -21.97
CA GLU A 191 -6.86 6.29 -21.74
C GLU A 191 -7.70 6.95 -20.64
N LEU A 192 -7.07 7.54 -19.61
CA LEU A 192 -7.75 8.14 -18.47
C LEU A 192 -8.72 9.28 -18.85
N PRO A 193 -8.42 10.17 -19.83
CA PRO A 193 -9.36 11.23 -20.20
C PRO A 193 -10.75 10.71 -20.59
N ALA A 194 -10.82 9.59 -21.30
CA ALA A 194 -12.08 8.98 -21.70
C ALA A 194 -12.88 8.44 -20.50
N VAL A 195 -12.20 7.85 -19.51
CA VAL A 195 -12.82 7.38 -18.26
C VAL A 195 -13.37 8.56 -17.45
N LEU A 196 -12.65 9.69 -17.40
CA LEU A 196 -13.08 10.86 -16.64
C LEU A 196 -14.21 11.65 -17.32
N ALA A 197 -14.28 11.67 -18.65
CA ALA A 197 -15.28 12.47 -19.39
C ALA A 197 -16.73 12.14 -19.01
N GLY A 198 -17.03 10.90 -18.62
CA GLY A 198 -18.35 10.45 -18.18
C GLY A 198 -18.53 10.38 -16.66
N THR A 199 -17.55 10.83 -15.87
CA THR A 199 -17.49 10.59 -14.43
C THR A 199 -17.61 11.93 -13.68
N PRO A 200 -18.79 12.32 -13.18
CA PRO A 200 -18.97 13.62 -12.51
C PRO A 200 -18.27 13.71 -11.15
N GLN A 201 -18.07 12.59 -10.46
CA GLN A 201 -17.42 12.52 -9.14
C GLN A 201 -16.31 11.46 -9.14
N PRO A 202 -15.23 11.63 -9.91
CA PRO A 202 -14.16 10.64 -9.95
C PRO A 202 -13.40 10.66 -8.62
N TYR A 203 -12.91 9.51 -8.17
CA TYR A 203 -11.90 9.44 -7.12
C TYR A 203 -10.68 8.71 -7.66
N VAL A 204 -9.55 9.39 -7.72
CA VAL A 204 -8.31 8.88 -8.30
C VAL A 204 -7.34 8.52 -7.17
N TRP A 205 -6.98 7.24 -7.09
CA TRP A 205 -6.04 6.69 -6.12
C TRP A 205 -4.81 6.16 -6.85
N ILE A 206 -3.62 6.64 -6.49
CA ILE A 206 -2.35 6.37 -7.17
C ILE A 206 -1.31 5.93 -6.14
N ALA A 207 -0.84 4.70 -6.25
CA ALA A 207 0.20 4.15 -5.39
C ALA A 207 1.11 3.20 -6.16
N CYS A 208 2.19 3.74 -6.71
CA CYS A 208 3.24 2.97 -7.39
C CYS A 208 4.60 3.32 -6.78
N ASP A 209 5.68 3.23 -7.55
CA ASP A 209 6.92 3.93 -7.21
C ASP A 209 6.73 5.46 -7.15
N THR A 210 7.63 6.12 -6.44
CA THR A 210 7.55 7.57 -6.16
C THR A 210 7.59 8.43 -7.43
N ALA A 211 8.37 8.05 -8.44
CA ALA A 211 8.53 8.83 -9.66
C ALA A 211 7.26 8.74 -10.54
N THR A 212 6.76 7.52 -10.73
CA THR A 212 5.52 7.25 -11.45
C THR A 212 4.33 7.91 -10.77
N THR A 213 4.19 7.73 -9.45
CA THR A 213 3.12 8.33 -8.66
C THR A 213 3.12 9.86 -8.77
N ARG A 214 4.27 10.50 -8.62
CA ARG A 214 4.39 11.96 -8.73
C ARG A 214 4.02 12.45 -10.13
N THR A 215 4.45 11.74 -11.16
CA THR A 215 4.18 12.08 -12.57
C THR A 215 2.69 12.02 -12.89
N LEU A 216 2.03 10.93 -12.51
CA LEU A 216 0.60 10.75 -12.72
C LEU A 216 -0.24 11.68 -11.85
N ALA A 217 0.13 11.88 -10.59
CA ALA A 217 -0.57 12.83 -9.73
C ALA A 217 -0.46 14.28 -10.23
N ALA A 218 0.67 14.66 -10.86
CA ALA A 218 0.79 15.96 -11.51
C ALA A 218 -0.10 16.06 -12.74
N TYR A 219 -0.09 15.04 -13.61
CA TYR A 219 -0.94 14.97 -14.80
C TYR A 219 -2.43 15.09 -14.45
N VAL A 220 -2.90 14.24 -13.53
CA VAL A 220 -4.31 14.19 -13.11
C VAL A 220 -4.79 15.53 -12.54
N ARG A 221 -3.96 16.22 -11.76
CA ARG A 221 -4.36 17.49 -11.12
C ARG A 221 -4.21 18.70 -12.05
N LYS A 222 -3.12 18.78 -12.80
CA LYS A 222 -2.78 19.97 -13.60
C LYS A 222 -3.37 19.94 -15.00
N ASP A 223 -3.27 18.78 -15.65
CA ASP A 223 -3.65 18.64 -17.05
C ASP A 223 -5.12 18.18 -17.19
N LEU A 224 -5.58 17.28 -16.30
CA LEU A 224 -6.98 16.81 -16.29
C LEU A 224 -7.90 17.57 -15.32
N GLY A 225 -7.34 18.48 -14.51
CA GLY A 225 -8.12 19.35 -13.63
C GLY A 225 -8.87 18.64 -12.51
N VAL A 226 -8.52 17.40 -12.16
CA VAL A 226 -9.19 16.68 -11.07
C VAL A 226 -8.89 17.38 -9.73
N PRO A 227 -9.92 17.75 -8.94
CA PRO A 227 -9.71 18.48 -7.70
C PRO A 227 -8.84 17.71 -6.71
N LYS A 228 -7.97 18.39 -5.96
CA LYS A 228 -7.01 17.74 -5.05
C LYS A 228 -7.67 16.80 -4.03
N GLN A 229 -8.86 17.13 -3.53
CA GLN A 229 -9.62 16.32 -2.58
C GLN A 229 -10.15 15.02 -3.19
N ARG A 230 -10.14 14.91 -4.52
CA ARG A 230 -10.53 13.72 -5.29
C ARG A 230 -9.31 12.89 -5.73
N VAL A 231 -8.09 13.27 -5.32
CA VAL A 231 -6.86 12.59 -5.68
C VAL A 231 -6.11 12.18 -4.41
N HIS A 232 -5.93 10.87 -4.23
CA HIS A 232 -4.98 10.33 -3.26
C HIS A 232 -3.77 9.79 -4.02
N ALA A 233 -2.57 10.30 -3.71
CA ALA A 233 -1.34 9.87 -4.35
C ALA A 233 -0.23 9.70 -3.32
N LEU A 234 0.30 8.48 -3.20
CA LEU A 234 1.36 8.14 -2.26
C LEU A 234 2.37 7.20 -2.91
N GLY A 235 3.64 7.60 -2.97
CA GLY A 235 4.70 6.73 -3.49
C GLY A 235 5.04 5.65 -2.48
N TYR A 236 4.77 4.39 -2.81
CA TYR A 236 4.95 3.26 -1.89
C TYR A 236 6.40 2.80 -1.78
N TRP A 237 7.15 2.95 -2.88
CA TRP A 237 8.55 2.60 -2.94
C TRP A 237 9.33 3.60 -3.80
N ARG A 238 10.65 3.48 -3.79
CA ARG A 238 11.55 4.21 -4.67
C ARG A 238 12.35 3.17 -5.43
N ALA A 239 12.38 3.29 -6.75
CA ALA A 239 13.38 2.61 -7.55
C ALA A 239 14.75 3.15 -7.14
N GLU A 240 15.75 2.28 -7.14
CA GLU A 240 17.15 2.67 -6.97
C GLU A 240 17.64 3.54 -8.14
#